data_AF-A0A2N2ZWI2-F1
#
_entry.id   AF-A0A2N2ZWI2-F1
#
_cell.length_a   1.000
_cell.length_b   1.000
_cell.length_c   1.000
_cell.angle_alpha   90.00
_cell.angle_beta   90.00
_cell.angle_gamma   90.00
#
_symmetry.space_group_name_H-M   'P 1'
#
loop_
_entity.id
_entity.type
_entity.pdbx_description
1 polymer ?
#
loop_
_entity_poly.entity_id
_entity_poly.type
_entity_poly.pdbx_seq_one_letter_code
_entity_poly.pdbx_strand_id
1 'polypeptide(L)'
;MEYDGDNAYFASSIATLNQMNSVEIGGIVLGGLHGSENVFGVTNQTASIEGAHQFLENSDGGGTMRMGGGFTLEGIAHEMFHGYQHEKGQGGASIFNEVEANLFGYSVAIQYAYDNVLPFGSATPMGRNNASGTTFQNAFYNLHQSNTFPREHFDTAVQNFQSGSVKNATGSYRNYPLQRSNQGVPLISRFYPLMR
;
A
#
# COMPACT_ATOMS: atom_id res chain seq x y z
N MET A 1 12.41 14.18 9.35
CA MET A 1 13.86 14.10 9.12
C MET A 1 14.25 15.16 8.11
N GLU A 2 15.39 15.81 8.31
CA GLU A 2 15.99 16.75 7.34
C GLU A 2 17.06 16.00 6.53
N TYR A 3 17.18 16.29 5.24
CA TYR A 3 18.18 15.69 4.36
C TYR A 3 19.12 16.79 3.84
N ASP A 4 20.38 16.74 4.30
CA ASP A 4 21.39 17.77 3.99
C ASP A 4 22.23 17.46 2.74
N GLY A 5 21.87 16.40 2.00
CA GLY A 5 22.59 16.00 0.78
C GLY A 5 22.02 16.61 -0.50
N ASP A 6 22.78 16.45 -1.58
CA ASP A 6 22.58 17.12 -2.86
C ASP A 6 21.68 16.31 -3.82
N ASN A 7 21.30 15.09 -3.42
CA ASN A 7 20.58 14.18 -4.28
C ASN A 7 19.07 14.42 -4.23
N ALA A 8 18.52 15.02 -5.29
CA ALA A 8 17.10 15.36 -5.40
C ALA A 8 16.15 14.16 -5.24
N TYR A 9 16.58 12.97 -5.67
CA TYR A 9 15.79 11.75 -5.51
C TYR A 9 15.64 11.39 -4.03
N PHE A 10 16.74 11.35 -3.28
CA PHE A 10 16.71 11.07 -1.84
C PHE A 10 16.00 12.17 -1.05
N ALA A 11 16.20 13.44 -1.42
CA ALA A 11 15.45 14.55 -0.83
C ALA A 11 13.93 14.35 -0.99
N SER A 12 13.48 13.95 -2.19
CA SER A 12 12.08 13.61 -2.43
C SER A 12 11.62 12.41 -1.61
N SER A 13 12.43 11.35 -1.48
CA SER A 13 12.08 10.18 -0.66
C SER A 13 11.84 10.59 0.80
N ILE A 14 12.77 11.36 1.37
CA ILE A 14 12.69 11.82 2.76
C ILE A 14 11.48 12.73 2.96
N ALA A 15 11.22 13.64 2.02
CA ALA A 15 10.02 14.47 2.05
C ALA A 15 8.74 13.62 2.06
N THR A 16 8.61 12.62 1.18
CA THR A 16 7.43 11.75 1.13
C THR A 16 7.30 10.87 2.38
N LEU A 17 8.41 10.39 2.95
CA LEU A 17 8.39 9.66 4.22
C LEU A 17 7.97 10.56 5.39
N ASN A 18 8.37 11.83 5.40
CA ASN A 18 7.89 12.79 6.39
C ASN A 18 6.37 13.03 6.25
N GLN A 19 5.84 13.09 5.02
CA GLN A 19 4.39 13.20 4.78
C GLN A 19 3.64 11.96 5.29
N MET A 20 4.17 10.77 5.03
CA MET A 20 3.60 9.54 5.58
C MET A 20 3.62 9.56 7.10
N ASN A 21 4.73 9.99 7.72
CA ASN A 21 4.88 10.04 9.17
C ASN A 21 3.96 11.09 9.84
N SER A 22 3.53 12.13 9.12
CA SER A 22 2.56 13.10 9.67
C SER A 22 1.14 12.55 9.74
N VAL A 23 0.83 11.46 9.03
CA VAL A 23 -0.44 10.76 9.13
C VAL A 23 -0.32 9.65 10.17
N GLU A 24 -1.24 9.57 11.13
CA GLU A 24 -1.12 8.67 12.28
C GLU A 24 -0.86 7.20 11.90
N ILE A 25 -1.67 6.62 11.01
CA ILE A 25 -1.49 5.22 10.58
C ILE A 25 -0.18 5.03 9.79
N GLY A 26 0.27 6.07 9.09
CA GLY A 26 1.56 6.10 8.41
C GLY A 26 2.73 6.10 9.40
N GLY A 27 2.65 6.91 10.44
CA GLY A 27 3.61 6.94 11.54
C GLY A 27 3.71 5.62 12.30
N ILE A 28 2.58 4.91 12.52
CA ILE A 28 2.59 3.58 13.16
C ILE A 28 3.38 2.57 12.31
N VAL A 29 3.15 2.53 11.00
CA VAL A 29 3.88 1.62 10.10
C VAL A 29 5.36 1.98 10.03
N LEU A 30 5.70 3.25 9.84
CA LEU A 30 7.10 3.70 9.81
C LEU A 30 7.81 3.42 11.12
N GLY A 31 7.18 3.68 12.27
CA GLY A 31 7.72 3.35 13.59
C GLY A 31 7.94 1.85 13.77
N GLY A 32 7.01 1.02 13.28
CA GLY A 32 7.12 -0.44 13.31
C GLY A 32 8.28 -0.97 12.47
N LEU A 33 8.53 -0.38 11.29
CA LEU A 33 9.65 -0.73 10.42
C LEU A 33 10.98 -0.20 10.97
N HIS A 34 11.00 1.03 11.47
CA HIS A 34 12.19 1.64 12.06
C HIS A 34 12.66 0.93 13.33
N GLY A 35 11.72 0.41 14.13
CA GLY A 35 12.02 -0.37 15.34
C GLY A 35 12.39 -1.83 15.07
N SER A 36 12.36 -2.29 13.82
CA SER A 36 12.82 -3.63 13.45
C SER A 36 14.35 -3.70 13.44
N GLU A 37 14.90 -4.90 13.67
CA GLU A 37 16.32 -5.18 13.43
C GLU A 37 16.65 -5.30 11.93
N ASN A 38 15.62 -5.37 11.07
CA ASN A 38 15.74 -5.50 9.63
C ASN A 38 15.83 -4.15 8.91
N VAL A 39 16.42 -4.16 7.71
CA VAL A 39 16.58 -2.96 6.88
C VAL A 39 15.55 -2.92 5.76
N PHE A 40 14.89 -1.77 5.62
CA PHE A 40 13.94 -1.47 4.55
C PHE A 40 14.49 -0.33 3.67
N GLY A 41 15.06 -0.70 2.53
CA GLY A 41 15.72 0.24 1.61
C GLY A 41 14.78 0.82 0.56
N VAL A 42 15.06 2.04 0.10
CA VAL A 42 14.39 2.68 -1.05
C VAL A 42 15.42 2.96 -2.14
N THR A 43 15.09 2.59 -3.39
CA THR A 43 16.00 2.72 -4.54
C THR A 43 15.29 3.25 -5.78
N ASN A 44 16.03 3.97 -6.63
CA ASN A 44 15.56 4.50 -7.90
C ASN A 44 15.51 3.46 -9.04
N GLN A 45 15.76 2.19 -8.72
CA GLN A 45 15.61 1.09 -9.67
C GLN A 45 14.12 0.95 -10.04
N THR A 46 13.85 0.66 -11.31
CA THR A 46 12.48 0.38 -11.78
C THR A 46 12.03 -0.99 -11.32
N ALA A 47 10.73 -1.15 -11.05
CA ALA A 47 10.13 -2.45 -10.85
C ALA A 47 10.25 -3.33 -12.11
N SER A 48 10.03 -4.64 -11.95
CA SER A 48 9.97 -5.57 -13.09
C SER A 48 8.78 -5.29 -14.03
N ILE A 49 7.79 -4.53 -13.56
CA ILE A 49 6.65 -4.07 -14.34
C ILE A 49 6.82 -2.56 -14.56
N GLU A 50 6.80 -2.15 -15.82
CA GLU A 50 6.94 -0.73 -16.20
C GLU A 50 5.86 0.12 -15.54
N GLY A 51 6.26 1.23 -14.92
CA GLY A 51 5.35 2.16 -14.24
C GLY A 51 4.80 1.67 -12.90
N ALA A 52 5.26 0.53 -12.38
CA ALA A 52 4.92 0.04 -11.04
C ALA A 52 6.04 0.32 -10.03
N HIS A 53 5.69 0.25 -8.75
CA HIS A 53 6.64 0.09 -7.65
C HIS A 53 6.72 -1.39 -7.27
N GLN A 54 7.76 -1.77 -6.53
CA GLN A 54 7.94 -3.16 -6.10
C GLN A 54 8.73 -3.26 -4.81
N PHE A 55 8.16 -3.91 -3.81
CA PHE A 55 8.88 -4.40 -2.64
C PHE A 55 9.49 -5.78 -2.92
N LEU A 56 10.79 -5.89 -2.69
CA LEU A 56 11.56 -7.13 -2.76
C LEU A 56 11.91 -7.58 -1.36
N GLU A 57 11.22 -8.61 -0.89
CA GLU A 57 11.48 -9.27 0.39
C GLU A 57 12.86 -9.92 0.40
N ASN A 58 13.60 -9.70 1.49
CA ASN A 58 14.80 -10.50 1.79
C ASN A 58 14.40 -11.74 2.59
N SER A 59 15.08 -12.86 2.38
CA SER A 59 14.83 -14.13 3.09
C SER A 59 15.00 -13.99 4.61
N ASP A 60 15.93 -13.13 5.02
CA ASP A 60 16.35 -12.99 6.42
C ASP A 60 15.60 -11.86 7.14
N GLY A 61 14.62 -11.23 6.47
CA GLY A 61 13.88 -10.08 6.97
C GLY A 61 14.25 -8.77 6.27
N GLY A 62 13.33 -7.80 6.30
CA GLY A 62 13.50 -6.54 5.57
C GLY A 62 13.28 -6.67 4.07
N GLY A 63 13.77 -5.69 3.32
CA GLY A 63 13.67 -5.72 1.86
C GLY A 63 14.02 -4.40 1.19
N THR A 64 13.90 -4.39 -0.13
CA THR A 64 14.20 -3.21 -0.96
C THR A 64 13.00 -2.80 -1.79
N MET A 65 12.65 -1.52 -1.73
CA MET A 65 11.61 -0.89 -2.55
C MET A 65 12.25 -0.30 -3.80
N ARG A 66 11.77 -0.77 -4.96
CA ARG A 66 12.11 -0.24 -6.28
C ARG A 66 11.03 0.75 -6.69
N MET A 67 11.35 2.03 -6.59
CA MET A 67 10.40 3.13 -6.80
C MET A 67 10.58 3.84 -8.15
N GLY A 68 11.58 3.44 -8.96
CA GLY A 68 11.87 4.10 -10.23
C GLY A 68 12.20 5.58 -10.05
N GLY A 69 11.79 6.42 -11.01
CA GLY A 69 12.13 7.84 -11.05
C GLY A 69 11.20 8.78 -10.28
N GLY A 70 10.17 8.28 -9.58
CA GLY A 70 9.17 9.14 -8.94
C GLY A 70 8.57 8.54 -7.68
N PHE A 71 8.07 9.42 -6.81
CA PHE A 71 7.40 9.05 -5.58
C PHE A 71 6.00 9.67 -5.57
N THR A 72 5.01 8.86 -5.23
CA THR A 72 3.75 9.37 -4.71
C THR A 72 3.64 8.93 -3.26
N LEU A 73 2.99 9.74 -2.42
CA LEU A 73 2.72 9.38 -1.03
C LEU A 73 1.97 8.04 -0.95
N GLU A 74 0.95 7.87 -1.80
CA GLU A 74 0.21 6.61 -1.91
C GLU A 74 1.13 5.43 -2.27
N GLY A 75 2.02 5.62 -3.24
CA GLY A 75 2.90 4.57 -3.72
C GLY A 75 3.97 4.16 -2.70
N ILE A 76 4.60 5.11 -2.00
CA ILE A 76 5.58 4.75 -0.98
C ILE A 76 4.91 4.13 0.25
N ALA A 77 3.72 4.62 0.64
CA ALA A 77 2.96 4.05 1.75
C ALA A 77 2.53 2.61 1.43
N HIS A 78 2.13 2.34 0.19
CA HIS A 78 1.82 1.00 -0.31
C HIS A 78 3.02 0.04 -0.16
N GLU A 79 4.21 0.39 -0.68
CA GLU A 79 5.39 -0.48 -0.58
C GLU A 79 5.91 -0.62 0.85
N MET A 80 5.84 0.45 1.66
CA MET A 80 6.14 0.38 3.09
C MET A 80 5.19 -0.58 3.82
N PHE A 81 3.92 -0.64 3.41
CA PHE A 81 2.98 -1.59 3.98
C PHE A 81 3.31 -3.05 3.62
N HIS A 82 3.83 -3.30 2.40
CA HIS A 82 4.39 -4.62 2.07
C HIS A 82 5.58 -4.98 2.96
N GLY A 83 6.47 -4.03 3.23
CA GLY A 83 7.53 -4.19 4.23
C GLY A 83 6.97 -4.57 5.60
N TYR A 84 5.91 -3.91 6.03
CA TYR A 84 5.26 -4.17 7.31
C TYR A 84 4.56 -5.53 7.35
N GLN A 85 3.92 -5.94 6.24
CA GLN A 85 3.35 -7.28 6.09
C GLN A 85 4.43 -8.35 6.24
N HIS A 86 5.55 -8.22 5.54
CA HIS A 86 6.68 -9.14 5.64
C HIS A 86 7.20 -9.23 7.07
N GLU A 87 7.44 -8.08 7.71
CA GLU A 87 7.92 -7.99 9.09
C GLU A 87 6.96 -8.63 10.11
N LYS A 88 5.67 -8.70 9.81
CA LYS A 88 4.66 -9.37 10.65
C LYS A 88 4.38 -10.82 10.23
N GLY A 89 5.23 -11.41 9.39
CA GLY A 89 5.11 -12.80 8.92
C GLY A 89 4.07 -13.01 7.82
N GLN A 90 3.53 -11.93 7.26
CA GLN A 90 2.53 -11.93 6.20
C GLN A 90 3.14 -11.64 4.81
N GLY A 91 4.41 -11.95 4.59
CA GLY A 91 5.08 -11.76 3.30
C GLY A 91 4.50 -12.61 2.15
N GLY A 92 4.95 -12.31 0.95
CA GLY A 92 4.68 -13.01 -0.29
C GLY A 92 3.57 -12.38 -1.14
N ALA A 93 3.79 -12.38 -2.46
CA ALA A 93 2.81 -11.91 -3.44
C ALA A 93 1.46 -12.64 -3.33
N SER A 94 0.38 -11.89 -3.11
CA SER A 94 -1.01 -12.35 -3.11
C SER A 94 -1.99 -11.18 -3.27
N ILE A 95 -3.19 -11.45 -3.75
CA ILE A 95 -4.24 -10.42 -3.85
C ILE A 95 -4.65 -9.89 -2.48
N PHE A 96 -4.65 -10.74 -1.45
CA PHE A 96 -4.88 -10.36 -0.06
C PHE A 96 -3.96 -9.21 0.35
N ASN A 97 -2.65 -9.38 0.16
CA ASN A 97 -1.68 -8.36 0.55
C ASN A 97 -1.82 -7.08 -0.26
N GLU A 98 -2.05 -7.21 -1.57
CA GLU A 98 -2.27 -6.08 -2.47
C GLU A 98 -3.48 -5.25 -2.07
N VAL A 99 -4.60 -5.88 -1.70
CA VAL A 99 -5.80 -5.14 -1.26
C VAL A 99 -5.51 -4.37 0.02
N GLU A 100 -4.80 -4.95 0.99
CA GLU A 100 -4.41 -4.23 2.21
C GLU A 100 -3.46 -3.07 1.93
N ALA A 101 -2.41 -3.29 1.13
CA ALA A 101 -1.42 -2.27 0.81
C ALA A 101 -2.04 -1.13 -0.01
N ASN A 102 -2.94 -1.44 -0.95
CA ASN A 102 -3.71 -0.45 -1.69
C ASN A 102 -4.62 0.37 -0.75
N LEU A 103 -5.32 -0.30 0.17
CA LEU A 103 -6.19 0.38 1.14
C LEU A 103 -5.37 1.28 2.08
N PHE A 104 -4.24 0.80 2.59
CA PHE A 104 -3.34 1.58 3.42
C PHE A 104 -2.76 2.79 2.70
N GLY A 105 -2.16 2.59 1.52
CA GLY A 105 -1.53 3.66 0.75
C GLY A 105 -2.53 4.75 0.36
N TYR A 106 -3.72 4.33 -0.08
CA TYR A 106 -4.82 5.25 -0.39
C TYR A 106 -5.23 6.06 0.84
N SER A 107 -5.42 5.41 2.00
CA SER A 107 -5.85 6.05 3.24
C SER A 107 -4.84 7.07 3.76
N VAL A 108 -3.53 6.73 3.72
CA VAL A 108 -2.47 7.68 4.08
C VAL A 108 -2.49 8.90 3.16
N ALA A 109 -2.58 8.70 1.85
CA ALA A 109 -2.50 9.79 0.90
C ALA A 109 -3.72 10.72 0.96
N ILE A 110 -4.92 10.17 1.10
CA ILE A 110 -6.15 10.97 1.20
C ILE A 110 -6.25 11.69 2.55
N GLN A 111 -5.84 11.08 3.67
CA GLN A 111 -5.77 11.77 4.95
C GLN A 111 -4.78 12.93 4.92
N TYR A 112 -3.57 12.72 4.39
CA TYR A 112 -2.59 13.79 4.25
C TYR A 112 -3.14 14.95 3.42
N ALA A 113 -3.80 14.65 2.30
CA ALA A 113 -4.42 15.66 1.46
C ALA A 113 -5.55 16.41 2.19
N TYR A 114 -6.37 15.69 2.98
CA TYR A 114 -7.42 16.28 3.80
C TYR A 114 -6.85 17.25 4.84
N ASP A 115 -5.87 16.81 5.63
CA ASP A 115 -5.25 17.61 6.70
C ASP A 115 -4.56 18.88 6.17
N ASN A 116 -4.09 18.84 4.92
CA ASN A 116 -3.36 19.94 4.28
C ASN A 116 -4.18 20.71 3.24
N VAL A 117 -5.48 20.41 3.10
CA VAL A 117 -6.40 21.07 2.15
C VAL A 117 -5.89 21.01 0.69
N LEU A 118 -5.40 19.84 0.29
CA LEU A 118 -4.88 19.57 -1.05
C LEU A 118 -5.88 18.78 -1.90
N PRO A 119 -5.91 18.99 -3.24
CA PRO A 119 -6.66 18.12 -4.12
C PRO A 119 -6.06 16.70 -4.12
N PHE A 120 -6.93 15.70 -4.10
CA PHE A 120 -6.52 14.29 -4.17
C PHE A 120 -7.37 13.52 -5.19
N GLY A 121 -6.70 12.69 -5.98
CA GLY A 121 -7.33 11.78 -6.92
C GLY A 121 -6.50 10.52 -7.06
N SER A 122 -7.15 9.36 -7.03
CA SER A 122 -6.49 8.07 -7.17
C SER A 122 -7.40 7.07 -7.88
N ALA A 123 -6.82 6.25 -8.74
CA ALA A 123 -7.50 5.15 -9.42
C ALA A 123 -7.53 3.85 -8.61
N THR A 124 -6.89 3.82 -7.44
CA THR A 124 -6.85 2.64 -6.55
C THR A 124 -8.22 2.08 -6.17
N PRO A 125 -9.23 2.90 -5.76
CA PRO A 125 -10.56 2.38 -5.48
C PRO A 125 -11.36 2.04 -6.73
N MET A 126 -10.89 2.40 -7.94
CA MET A 126 -11.72 2.33 -9.14
C MET A 126 -11.91 0.89 -9.64
N GLY A 127 -13.18 0.58 -9.91
CA GLY A 127 -13.60 -0.62 -10.62
C GLY A 127 -13.57 -0.43 -12.12
N ARG A 128 -13.35 -1.52 -12.86
CA ARG A 128 -13.58 -1.57 -14.30
C ARG A 128 -15.07 -1.47 -14.61
N ASN A 129 -15.39 -1.14 -15.86
CA ASN A 129 -16.75 -1.13 -16.36
C ASN A 129 -17.28 -2.56 -16.62
N ASN A 130 -17.42 -3.35 -15.56
CA ASN A 130 -18.00 -4.69 -15.55
C ASN A 130 -18.55 -5.03 -14.16
N ALA A 131 -19.26 -6.16 -14.01
CA ALA A 131 -19.89 -6.54 -12.75
C ALA A 131 -18.89 -6.66 -11.58
N SER A 132 -17.76 -7.33 -11.79
CA SER A 132 -16.72 -7.45 -10.76
C SER A 132 -16.11 -6.11 -10.39
N GLY A 133 -16.00 -5.17 -11.33
CA GLY A 133 -15.48 -3.83 -11.08
C GLY A 133 -16.39 -3.02 -10.17
N THR A 134 -17.69 -3.02 -10.44
CA THR A 134 -18.67 -2.41 -9.52
C THR A 134 -18.60 -3.03 -8.13
N THR A 135 -18.53 -4.36 -8.04
CA THR A 135 -18.42 -5.06 -6.76
C THR A 135 -17.14 -4.72 -6.01
N PHE A 136 -16.00 -4.72 -6.69
CA PHE A 136 -14.70 -4.35 -6.11
C PHE A 136 -14.72 -2.90 -5.59
N GLN A 137 -15.18 -1.96 -6.41
CA GLN A 137 -15.20 -0.54 -6.06
C GLN A 137 -16.08 -0.28 -4.82
N ASN A 138 -17.28 -0.85 -4.79
CA ASN A 138 -18.18 -0.72 -3.65
C ASN A 138 -17.56 -1.32 -2.38
N ALA A 139 -16.95 -2.50 -2.48
CA ALA A 139 -16.27 -3.13 -1.36
C ALA A 139 -15.09 -2.28 -0.85
N PHE A 140 -14.28 -1.72 -1.75
CA PHE A 140 -13.17 -0.83 -1.39
C PHE A 140 -13.65 0.43 -0.66
N TYR A 141 -14.70 1.09 -1.15
CA TYR A 141 -15.24 2.28 -0.48
C TYR A 141 -15.82 1.96 0.90
N ASN A 142 -16.56 0.86 1.04
CA ASN A 142 -17.08 0.45 2.35
C ASN A 142 -15.94 0.07 3.32
N LEU A 143 -14.86 -0.56 2.83
CA LEU A 143 -13.66 -0.77 3.63
C LEU A 143 -13.07 0.54 4.13
N HIS A 144 -12.90 1.52 3.25
CA HIS A 144 -12.27 2.79 3.57
C HIS A 144 -13.09 3.66 4.54
N GLN A 145 -14.42 3.67 4.41
CA GLN A 145 -15.31 4.56 5.15
C GLN A 145 -15.80 3.98 6.49
N SER A 146 -15.53 2.71 6.77
CA SER A 146 -16.02 2.06 7.99
C SER A 146 -15.21 2.45 9.22
N ASN A 147 -15.89 2.59 10.36
CA ASN A 147 -15.25 2.86 11.66
C ASN A 147 -14.57 1.63 12.27
N THR A 148 -15.02 0.43 11.90
CA THR A 148 -14.45 -0.86 12.34
C THR A 148 -14.22 -1.72 11.11
N PHE A 149 -13.28 -2.68 11.18
CA PHE A 149 -12.89 -3.48 10.02
C PHE A 149 -14.03 -4.37 9.51
N PRO A 150 -14.57 -4.13 8.30
CA PRO A 150 -15.67 -4.90 7.75
C PRO A 150 -15.13 -6.09 6.93
N ARG A 151 -14.90 -7.22 7.60
CA ARG A 151 -14.27 -8.42 7.01
C ARG A 151 -14.92 -8.88 5.69
N GLU A 152 -16.24 -8.83 5.59
CA GLU A 152 -16.97 -9.25 4.39
C GLU A 152 -16.63 -8.41 3.14
N HIS A 153 -16.42 -7.10 3.31
CA HIS A 153 -16.02 -6.23 2.22
C HIS A 153 -14.56 -6.47 1.84
N PHE A 154 -13.70 -6.82 2.81
CA PHE A 154 -12.33 -7.21 2.53
C PHE A 154 -12.27 -8.47 1.67
N ASP A 155 -12.97 -9.53 2.09
CA ASP A 155 -13.02 -10.78 1.33
C ASP A 155 -13.63 -10.55 -0.08
N THR A 156 -14.66 -9.70 -0.17
CA THR A 156 -15.27 -9.30 -1.46
C THR A 156 -14.27 -8.56 -2.37
N ALA A 157 -13.50 -7.62 -1.82
CA ALA A 157 -12.49 -6.88 -2.56
C ALA A 157 -11.39 -7.82 -3.07
N VAL A 158 -10.91 -8.75 -2.25
CA VAL A 158 -9.92 -9.77 -2.64
C VAL A 158 -10.44 -10.64 -3.77
N GLN A 159 -11.67 -11.17 -3.66
CA GLN A 159 -12.26 -12.03 -4.68
C GLN A 159 -12.48 -11.33 -6.03
N ASN A 160 -12.73 -10.01 -6.01
CA ASN A 160 -13.04 -9.25 -7.21
C ASN A 160 -11.87 -8.41 -7.75
N PHE A 161 -10.72 -8.36 -7.08
CA PHE A 161 -9.61 -7.51 -7.49
C PHE A 161 -9.11 -7.84 -8.90
N GLN A 162 -8.87 -9.13 -9.20
CA GLN A 162 -8.25 -9.53 -10.46
C GLN A 162 -9.13 -9.21 -11.68
N SER A 163 -10.44 -9.45 -11.61
CA SER A 163 -11.39 -9.18 -12.69
C SER A 163 -11.96 -7.76 -12.67
N GLY A 164 -11.98 -7.14 -11.49
CA GLY A 164 -12.71 -5.90 -11.22
C GLY A 164 -11.84 -4.67 -11.04
N SER A 165 -10.62 -4.76 -10.49
CA SER A 165 -9.81 -3.56 -10.23
C SER A 165 -9.21 -3.00 -11.52
N VAL A 166 -9.24 -1.66 -11.66
CA VAL A 166 -8.49 -0.94 -12.69
C VAL A 166 -6.98 -1.13 -12.52
N LYS A 167 -6.48 -1.31 -11.29
CA LYS A 167 -5.05 -1.59 -11.03
C LYS A 167 -4.56 -2.87 -11.69
N ASN A 168 -5.43 -3.84 -11.95
CA ASN A 168 -5.09 -5.06 -12.68
C ASN A 168 -5.43 -4.99 -14.18
N ALA A 169 -5.72 -3.82 -14.76
CA ALA A 169 -6.19 -3.71 -16.15
C ALA A 169 -5.28 -4.40 -17.17
N THR A 170 -3.97 -4.34 -16.95
CA THR A 170 -2.94 -4.99 -17.77
C THR A 170 -2.74 -6.48 -17.47
N GLY A 171 -3.31 -6.99 -16.38
CA GLY A 171 -3.23 -8.39 -15.98
C GLY A 171 -2.00 -8.77 -15.16
N SER A 172 -1.24 -7.78 -14.66
CA SER A 172 -0.05 -7.97 -13.81
C SER A 172 -0.24 -8.94 -12.64
N TYR A 173 -1.45 -8.99 -12.08
CA TYR A 173 -1.78 -9.78 -10.89
C TYR A 173 -2.49 -11.11 -11.20
N ARG A 174 -2.61 -11.51 -12.47
CA ARG A 174 -3.37 -12.72 -12.88
C ARG A 174 -2.87 -14.02 -12.26
N ASN A 175 -1.58 -14.10 -11.98
CA ASN A 175 -0.94 -15.31 -11.43
C ASN A 175 -0.78 -15.25 -9.91
N TYR A 176 -1.23 -14.17 -9.26
CA TYR A 176 -1.15 -14.07 -7.81
C TYR A 176 -2.24 -14.97 -7.19
N PRO A 177 -1.91 -15.76 -6.15
CA PRO A 177 -2.93 -16.44 -5.37
C PRO A 177 -3.82 -15.40 -4.69
N LEU A 178 -5.08 -15.74 -4.44
CA LEU A 178 -5.96 -14.86 -3.67
C LEU A 178 -5.40 -14.62 -2.27
N GLN A 179 -4.89 -15.67 -1.64
CA GLN A 179 -4.39 -15.67 -0.27
C GLN A 179 -3.35 -16.78 -0.09
N ARG A 180 -2.35 -16.56 0.76
CA ARG A 180 -1.34 -17.56 1.15
C ARG A 180 -1.63 -18.09 2.55
N SER A 181 -1.03 -19.23 2.91
CA SER A 181 -1.26 -19.90 4.19
C SER A 181 -0.88 -19.07 5.41
N ASN A 182 0.07 -18.14 5.28
CA ASN A 182 0.52 -17.23 6.34
C ASN A 182 -0.37 -15.98 6.49
N GLN A 183 -1.45 -15.84 5.73
CA GLN A 183 -2.27 -14.62 5.64
C GLN A 183 -3.62 -14.80 6.32
N GLY A 184 -3.64 -15.10 7.63
CA GLY A 184 -4.88 -15.47 8.34
C GLY A 184 -5.76 -14.28 8.78
N VAL A 185 -5.13 -13.19 9.20
CA VAL A 185 -5.81 -12.00 9.74
C VAL A 185 -5.28 -10.76 9.03
N PRO A 186 -6.15 -9.97 8.36
CA PRO A 186 -5.73 -8.74 7.71
C PRO A 186 -5.05 -7.79 8.71
N LEU A 187 -3.78 -7.46 8.50
CA LEU A 187 -3.06 -6.46 9.27
C LEU A 187 -3.69 -5.08 9.17
N ILE A 188 -4.32 -4.75 8.03
CA ILE A 188 -5.01 -3.46 7.84
C ILE A 188 -6.14 -3.25 8.86
N SER A 189 -6.71 -4.33 9.39
CA SER A 189 -7.78 -4.28 10.41
C SER A 189 -7.36 -3.56 11.69
N ARG A 190 -6.05 -3.51 11.99
CA ARG A 190 -5.49 -2.90 13.21
C ARG A 190 -5.48 -1.36 13.17
N PHE A 191 -5.70 -0.79 12.00
CA PHE A 191 -5.55 0.66 11.78
C PHE A 191 -6.89 1.39 11.74
N TYR A 192 -8.01 0.67 11.86
CA TYR A 192 -9.35 1.25 11.80
C TYR A 192 -9.65 2.20 12.98
N PRO A 193 -10.34 3.33 12.75
CA PRO A 193 -10.75 3.84 11.44
C PRO A 193 -9.55 4.33 10.62
N LEU A 194 -9.61 4.12 9.30
CA LEU A 194 -8.53 4.44 8.36
C LEU A 194 -8.39 5.94 8.06
N MET A 195 -9.43 6.71 8.36
CA MET A 195 -9.50 8.18 8.27
C MET A 195 -9.87 8.74 9.64
N ARG A 196 -9.30 9.89 10.02
CA ARG A 196 -9.44 10.49 11.36
C ARG A 196 -9.58 12.01 11.31
#